data_AF-A0A1G0LNQ6-F1
#
_entry.id   AF-A0A1G0LNQ6-F1
#
_cell.length_a   1.000
_cell.length_b   1.000
_cell.length_c   1.000
_cell.angle_alpha   90.00
_cell.angle_beta   90.00
_cell.angle_gamma   90.00
#
_symmetry.space_group_name_H-M   'P 1'
#
loop_
_entity.id
_entity.type
_entity.pdbx_description
1 polymer ?
#
loop_
_entity_poly.entity_id
_entity_poly.type
_entity_poly.pdbx_seq_one_letter_code
_entity_poly.pdbx_strand_id
1 'polypeptide(L)'
;MLNLTGAKRWHAFAPYAGVGFGLMSAAPGTTDPGGFRIGSNFIMAPTLGTRIFLGRALALRLEARDYWLRYEWQLAYYEPTDSTGGAVAPVLGQDVKTRQVTHNFTLAVGLSYLFTF
;
A
#
# COMPACT_ATOMS: atom_id res chain seq x y z
N MET A 1 9.94 -11.49 -4.39
CA MET A 1 10.72 -10.53 -5.21
C MET A 1 11.45 -11.31 -6.28
N LEU A 2 11.34 -10.90 -7.54
CA LEU A 2 11.97 -11.52 -8.70
C LEU A 2 13.12 -10.65 -9.19
N ASN A 3 14.34 -11.20 -9.23
CA ASN A 3 15.48 -10.49 -9.81
C ASN A 3 15.36 -10.53 -11.35
N LEU A 4 15.27 -9.37 -11.99
CA LEU A 4 15.12 -9.25 -13.44
C LEU A 4 16.37 -9.69 -14.21
N THR A 5 17.56 -9.61 -13.58
CA THR A 5 18.82 -10.11 -14.17
C THR A 5 19.18 -11.55 -13.76
N GLY A 6 18.29 -12.26 -13.06
CA GLY A 6 18.60 -13.58 -12.50
C GLY A 6 19.69 -13.54 -11.43
N ALA A 7 20.52 -14.60 -11.34
CA ALA A 7 21.69 -14.64 -10.44
C ALA A 7 22.90 -13.85 -10.98
N LYS A 8 22.82 -13.32 -12.20
CA LYS A 8 23.93 -12.64 -12.87
C LYS A 8 23.84 -11.14 -12.59
N ARG A 9 24.90 -10.58 -12.00
CA ARG A 9 25.06 -9.13 -11.80
C ARG A 9 25.59 -8.54 -13.11
N TRP A 10 24.94 -7.53 -13.66
CA TRP A 10 25.42 -6.84 -14.84
C TRP A 10 26.16 -5.59 -14.38
N HIS A 11 27.50 -5.58 -14.45
CA HIS A 11 28.32 -4.44 -14.01
C HIS A 11 27.95 -3.89 -12.62
N ALA A 12 27.77 -4.77 -11.63
CA ALA A 12 27.34 -4.43 -10.25
C ALA A 12 25.89 -3.90 -10.09
N PHE A 13 25.09 -3.88 -11.17
CA PHE A 13 23.66 -3.63 -11.13
C PHE A 13 22.87 -4.93 -11.02
N ALA A 14 21.91 -4.93 -10.10
CA ALA A 14 20.94 -6.00 -9.91
C ALA A 14 19.52 -5.41 -9.80
N PRO A 15 18.84 -5.17 -10.93
CA PRO A 15 17.44 -4.77 -10.94
C PRO A 15 16.55 -5.92 -10.47
N TYR A 16 15.52 -5.57 -9.71
CA TYR A 16 14.51 -6.49 -9.22
C TYR A 16 13.13 -5.86 -9.35
N ALA A 17 12.14 -6.71 -9.63
CA ALA A 17 10.73 -6.35 -9.56
C ALA A 17 10.03 -7.29 -8.59
N GLY A 18 8.95 -6.83 -8.01
CA GLY A 18 8.15 -7.63 -7.10
C GLY A 18 6.73 -7.11 -7.05
N VAL A 19 5.85 -7.93 -6.52
CA VAL A 19 4.52 -7.51 -6.11
C VAL A 19 4.35 -7.95 -4.65
N GLY A 20 3.93 -7.02 -3.81
CA GLY A 20 3.49 -7.30 -2.45
C GLY A 20 1.97 -7.35 -2.41
N PHE A 21 1.42 -8.26 -1.60
CA PHE A 21 0.00 -8.28 -1.28
C PHE A 21 -0.15 -8.17 0.23
N GLY A 22 -1.14 -7.40 0.67
CA GLY A 22 -1.42 -7.19 2.08
C GLY A 22 -2.92 -7.13 2.34
N LEU A 23 -3.30 -7.44 3.57
CA LEU A 23 -4.65 -7.20 4.07
C LEU A 23 -4.55 -6.12 5.13
N MET A 24 -5.37 -5.08 5.00
CA MET A 24 -5.57 -4.08 6.04
C MET A 24 -6.90 -4.37 6.71
N SER A 25 -6.87 -4.51 8.03
CA SER A 25 -8.06 -4.59 8.86
C SER A 25 -8.04 -3.45 9.86
N ALA A 26 -9.21 -2.92 10.22
CA ALA A 26 -9.33 -1.98 11.32
C ALA A 26 -8.77 -2.60 12.60
N ALA A 27 -7.98 -1.83 13.36
CA ALA A 27 -7.60 -2.26 14.70
C ALA A 27 -8.88 -2.41 15.56
N PRO A 28 -9.02 -3.51 16.33
CA PRO A 28 -10.16 -3.67 17.23
C PRO A 28 -10.12 -2.55 18.29
N GLY A 29 -11.15 -1.70 18.31
CA GLY A 29 -11.31 -0.62 19.30
C GLY A 29 -11.32 0.79 18.73
N THR A 30 -10.88 1.02 17.49
CA THR A 30 -11.10 2.30 16.78
C THR A 30 -12.44 2.27 16.08
N THR A 31 -13.52 2.43 16.85
CA THR A 31 -14.84 2.77 16.33
C THR A 31 -14.92 4.29 16.33
N ASP A 32 -14.90 4.90 15.14
CA ASP A 32 -15.28 6.30 14.99
C ASP A 32 -16.67 6.49 15.63
N PRO A 33 -16.95 7.55 16.42
CA PRO A 33 -18.27 7.81 16.98
C PRO A 33 -19.43 7.76 15.96
N GLY A 34 -19.15 7.83 14.66
CA GLY A 34 -20.10 7.58 13.56
C GLY A 34 -20.33 6.11 13.17
N GLY A 35 -19.75 5.13 13.86
CA GLY A 35 -19.92 3.71 13.55
C GLY A 35 -19.09 3.20 12.36
N PHE A 36 -18.07 3.96 11.93
CA PHE A 36 -17.20 3.59 10.81
C PHE A 36 -16.50 2.25 11.06
N ARG A 37 -16.78 1.25 10.22
CA ARG A 37 -16.00 0.01 10.20
C ARG A 37 -15.25 -0.07 8.88
N ILE A 38 -13.95 0.24 8.91
CA ILE A 38 -13.06 -0.05 7.79
C ILE A 38 -13.09 -1.57 7.58
N GLY A 39 -13.69 -2.02 6.48
CA GLY A 39 -13.73 -3.42 6.10
C GLY A 39 -12.33 -4.01 5.85
N SER A 40 -12.26 -5.29 5.52
CA SER A 40 -11.00 -5.92 5.09
C SER A 40 -10.59 -5.37 3.73
N ASN A 41 -9.66 -4.41 3.71
CA ASN A 41 -9.16 -3.81 2.47
C ASN A 41 -7.97 -4.60 1.96
N PHE A 42 -7.96 -4.87 0.65
CA PHE A 42 -6.85 -5.51 -0.02
C PHE A 42 -5.84 -4.46 -0.51
N ILE A 43 -4.57 -4.71 -0.22
CA ILE A 43 -3.44 -3.88 -0.66
C ILE A 43 -2.66 -4.66 -1.70
N MET A 44 -2.41 -4.05 -2.85
CA MET A 44 -1.43 -4.56 -3.82
C MET A 44 -0.32 -3.53 -3.98
N ALA A 45 0.93 -3.98 -3.92
CA ALA A 45 2.09 -3.11 -3.95
C ALA A 45 3.11 -3.59 -5.00
N PRO A 46 2.92 -3.27 -6.29
CA PRO A 46 4.01 -3.41 -7.27
C PRO A 46 5.23 -2.62 -6.80
N THR A 47 6.39 -3.28 -6.89
CA THR A 47 7.69 -2.77 -6.47
C THR A 47 8.68 -2.96 -7.61
N LEU A 48 9.40 -1.92 -7.96
CA LEU A 48 10.52 -1.95 -8.89
C LEU A 48 11.72 -1.34 -8.19
N GLY A 49 12.88 -1.99 -8.26
CA GLY A 49 14.08 -1.43 -7.66
C GLY A 49 15.34 -1.95 -8.31
N THR A 50 16.45 -1.35 -7.92
CA THR A 50 17.78 -1.80 -8.31
C THR A 50 18.72 -1.75 -7.13
N ARG A 51 19.65 -2.70 -7.11
CA ARG A 51 20.76 -2.71 -6.16
C ARG A 51 22.06 -2.50 -6.93
N ILE A 52 22.82 -1.51 -6.49
CA ILE A 52 24.12 -1.13 -7.05
C ILE A 52 25.18 -1.51 -6.03
N PHE A 53 26.05 -2.45 -6.34
CA PHE A 53 27.11 -2.88 -5.43
C PHE A 53 28.35 -1.98 -5.60
N LEU A 54 28.64 -1.16 -4.58
CA LEU A 54 29.85 -0.33 -4.50
C LEU A 54 30.99 -1.13 -3.86
N GLY A 55 31.35 -2.25 -4.48
CA GLY A 55 32.37 -3.19 -3.99
C GLY A 55 31.80 -4.47 -3.37
N ARG A 56 32.57 -5.11 -2.49
CA ARG A 56 32.20 -6.41 -1.89
C ARG A 56 31.26 -6.28 -0.69
N ALA A 57 31.35 -5.17 0.04
CA ALA A 57 30.63 -4.95 1.30
C ALA A 57 29.53 -3.89 1.22
N LEU A 58 29.64 -2.89 0.32
CA LEU A 58 28.68 -1.81 0.21
C LEU A 58 27.70 -2.04 -0.95
N ALA A 59 26.43 -1.77 -0.72
CA ALA A 59 25.41 -1.75 -1.76
C ALA A 59 24.44 -0.59 -1.54
N LEU A 60 24.16 0.16 -2.61
CA LEU A 60 23.06 1.10 -2.68
C LEU A 60 21.81 0.39 -3.20
N ARG A 61 20.66 0.72 -2.64
CA ARG A 61 19.36 0.24 -3.05
C ARG A 61 18.50 1.44 -3.44
N LEU A 62 18.01 1.42 -4.66
CA LEU A 62 16.96 2.33 -5.12
C LEU A 62 15.69 1.51 -5.27
N GLU A 63 14.56 2.02 -4.78
CA GLU A 63 13.29 1.33 -4.81
C GLU A 63 12.14 2.28 -5.06
N ALA A 64 11.27 1.91 -5.98
CA ALA A 64 9.99 2.53 -6.25
C ALA A 64 8.89 1.52 -5.90
N ARG A 65 7.92 1.95 -5.11
CA ARG A 65 6.72 1.17 -4.76
C ARG A 65 5.50 1.99 -5.06
N ASP A 66 4.46 1.34 -5.57
CA ASP A 66 3.14 1.95 -5.67
C ASP A 66 2.17 1.11 -4.86
N TYR A 67 1.55 1.69 -3.83
CA TYR A 67 0.56 1.00 -3.02
C TYR A 67 -0.83 1.29 -3.57
N TRP A 68 -1.47 0.26 -4.13
CA TRP A 68 -2.85 0.29 -4.55
C TRP A 68 -3.72 -0.18 -3.40
N LEU A 69 -4.45 0.78 -2.85
CA LEU A 69 -5.32 0.57 -1.72
C LEU A 69 -6.76 0.69 -2.20
N ARG A 70 -7.47 -0.43 -2.19
CA ARG A 70 -8.90 -0.43 -2.50
C ARG A 70 -9.67 -0.19 -1.21
N TYR A 71 -10.35 0.94 -1.14
CA TYR A 71 -11.28 1.26 -0.07
C TYR A 71 -12.71 1.01 -0.52
N GLU A 72 -13.51 0.45 0.37
CA GLU A 72 -14.96 0.32 0.21
C GLU A 72 -15.63 1.14 1.32
N TRP A 73 -16.34 2.19 0.90
CA TRP A 73 -17.16 3.02 1.79
C TRP A 73 -18.43 2.26 2.13
N GLN A 74 -18.84 2.25 3.40
CA GLN A 74 -20.07 1.57 3.80
C GLN A 74 -21.30 2.37 3.35
N LEU A 75 -22.37 1.67 2.94
CA LEU A 75 -23.63 2.26 2.46
C LEU A 75 -24.27 3.24 3.47
N ALA A 76 -23.97 3.09 4.76
CA ALA A 76 -24.45 3.97 5.83
C ALA A 76 -24.04 5.46 5.67
N TYR A 77 -23.04 5.76 4.83
CA TYR A 77 -22.65 7.15 4.53
C TYR A 77 -23.48 7.81 3.42
N TYR A 78 -24.17 7.01 2.61
CA TYR A 78 -25.02 7.47 1.50
C TYR A 78 -26.48 7.61 1.92
N GLU A 79 -26.92 6.80 2.90
CA GLU A 79 -28.28 6.82 3.46
C GLU A 79 -28.22 6.73 4.99
N PRO A 80 -27.71 7.75 5.69
CA PRO A 80 -27.68 7.73 7.14
C PRO A 80 -29.12 7.73 7.68
N THR A 81 -29.42 6.77 8.54
CA THR A 81 -30.72 6.64 9.19
C THR A 81 -30.55 6.96 10.68
N ASP A 82 -31.43 7.77 11.27
CA ASP A 82 -31.41 8.06 12.71
C ASP A 82 -31.74 6.81 13.54
N SER A 83 -31.42 6.81 14.84
CA SER A 83 -31.86 5.84 15.86
C SER A 83 -33.34 5.42 15.84
N THR A 84 -34.20 6.20 15.17
CA THR A 84 -35.65 6.03 15.04
C THR A 84 -36.07 5.61 13.61
N GLY A 85 -35.12 5.42 12.69
CA GLY A 85 -35.41 5.01 11.31
C GLY A 85 -35.66 6.17 10.32
N GLY A 86 -35.47 7.43 10.73
CA GLY A 86 -35.65 8.59 9.85
C GLY A 86 -34.44 8.85 8.94
N ALA A 87 -34.67 9.24 7.69
CA ALA A 87 -33.60 9.61 6.75
C ALA A 87 -32.93 10.93 7.16
N VAL A 88 -31.60 10.92 7.30
CA VAL A 88 -30.77 12.09 7.64
C VAL A 88 -30.02 12.55 6.39
N ALA A 89 -29.66 13.84 6.33
CA ALA A 89 -28.86 14.37 5.23
C ALA A 89 -27.56 13.55 5.03
N PRO A 90 -27.27 13.09 3.81
CA PRO A 90 -26.13 12.22 3.55
C PRO A 90 -24.81 12.97 3.75
N VAL A 91 -23.87 12.32 4.42
CA VAL A 91 -22.52 12.88 4.70
C VAL A 91 -21.66 12.88 3.42
N LEU A 92 -21.93 11.95 2.51
CA LEU A 92 -21.31 11.88 1.18
C LEU A 92 -22.38 12.12 0.11
N GLY A 93 -22.10 12.99 -0.86
CA GLY A 93 -22.96 13.13 -2.04
C GLY A 93 -23.06 11.80 -2.79
N GLN A 94 -24.23 11.50 -3.38
CA GLN A 94 -24.46 10.27 -4.15
C GLN A 94 -23.51 10.11 -5.36
N ASP A 95 -22.78 11.17 -5.71
CA ASP A 95 -21.79 11.21 -6.79
C ASP A 95 -20.44 10.55 -6.40
N VAL A 96 -20.20 10.30 -5.11
CA VAL A 96 -18.96 9.70 -4.62
C VAL A 96 -19.03 8.19 -4.81
N LYS A 97 -18.10 7.60 -5.57
CA LYS A 97 -18.09 6.15 -5.81
C LYS A 97 -17.82 5.38 -4.51
N THR A 98 -18.67 4.38 -4.25
CA THR A 98 -18.59 3.46 -3.09
C THR A 98 -17.26 2.71 -3.02
N ARG A 99 -16.61 2.52 -4.17
CA ARG A 99 -15.32 1.87 -4.31
C ARG A 99 -14.31 2.85 -4.89
N GLN A 100 -13.28 3.18 -4.10
CA GLN A 100 -12.19 4.04 -4.53
C GLN A 100 -10.87 3.28 -4.46
N VAL A 101 -10.05 3.44 -5.50
CA VAL A 101 -8.66 2.97 -5.50
C VAL A 101 -7.78 4.18 -5.28
N THR A 102 -6.98 4.15 -4.22
CA THR A 102 -5.96 5.15 -3.94
C THR A 102 -4.61 4.59 -4.37
N HIS A 103 -3.84 5.41 -5.07
CA HIS A 103 -2.47 5.11 -5.48
C HIS A 103 -1.51 5.92 -4.61
N ASN A 104 -0.60 5.24 -3.91
CA ASN A 104 0.44 5.91 -3.13
C ASN A 104 1.81 5.49 -3.65
N PHE A 105 2.39 6.33 -4.50
CA PHE A 105 3.72 6.12 -5.03
C PHE A 105 4.78 6.57 -4.01
N THR A 106 5.75 5.70 -3.74
CA THR A 106 6.85 5.92 -2.80
C THR A 106 8.18 5.61 -3.46
N LEU A 107 9.13 6.51 -3.29
CA LEU A 107 10.53 6.32 -3.67
C LEU A 107 11.38 6.19 -2.41
N ALA A 108 12.24 5.17 -2.36
CA ALA A 108 13.14 4.92 -1.26
C ALA A 108 14.57 4.71 -1.78
N VAL A 109 15.53 5.28 -1.05
CA VAL A 109 16.96 5.07 -1.24
C VAL A 109 17.52 4.50 0.06
N GLY A 110 18.26 3.41 -0.05
CA GLY A 110 18.87 2.73 1.09
C GLY A 110 20.33 2.37 0.83
N LEU A 111 21.09 2.25 1.91
CA LEU A 111 22.47 1.79 1.88
C LEU A 111 22.57 0.51 2.72
N SER A 112 23.31 -0.48 2.24
CA SER A 112 23.53 -1.75 2.91
C SER A 112 25.02 -2.02 3.01
N TYR A 113 25.46 -2.44 4.19
CA TYR A 113 26.85 -2.82 4.45
C TYR A 113 26.90 -4.24 4.99
N LEU A 114 27.79 -5.06 4.43
CA LEU A 114 28.07 -6.42 4.88
C LEU A 114 29.28 -6.40 5.81
N PHE A 115 29.08 -6.80 7.07
CA PHE A 115 30.16 -7.03 8.02
C PHE A 115 30.72 -8.44 7.80
N THR A 116 32.03 -8.55 7.64
CA THR A 116 32.75 -9.84 7.59
C THR A 116 33.72 -9.82 8.76
N PHE A 117 33.56 -10.76 9.70
CA PHE A 117 34.45 -10.97 10.84
C PHE A 117 35.38 -12.15 10.57
#